data_AF-A0A1H6MNH2-F1
#
_entry.id   AF-A0A1H6MNH2-F1
#
_cell.length_a   1.000
_cell.length_b   1.000
_cell.length_c   1.000
_cell.angle_alpha   90.00
_cell.angle_beta   90.00
_cell.angle_gamma   90.00
#
_symmetry.space_group_name_H-M   'P 1'
#
loop_
_entity.id
_entity.type
_entity.pdbx_description
1 polymer ?
#
loop_
_entity_poly.entity_id
_entity_poly.type
_entity_poly.pdbx_seq_one_letter_code
_entity_poly.pdbx_strand_id
1 'polypeptide(L)' 'MLAQQANLITLPEWYHLLQDTDALIQAPTKHHRELLHQAYALRDAHAVDAGTLAEMLELADEALVYAHESTSAEHW' A
#
# COMPACT_ATOMS: atom_id res chain seq x y z
N MET A 1 -9.44 -23.33 2.06
CA MET A 1 -9.72 -21.90 2.29
C MET A 1 -9.34 -21.18 0.99
N LEU A 2 -10.32 -20.56 0.33
CA LEU A 2 -10.10 -19.85 -0.93
C LEU A 2 -9.18 -18.67 -0.62
N ALA A 3 -7.91 -18.75 -1.01
CA ALA A 3 -7.12 -17.55 -1.22
C ALA A 3 -7.95 -16.70 -2.18
N GLN A 4 -8.49 -15.59 -1.68
CA GLN A 4 -9.18 -14.61 -2.51
C GLN A 4 -8.27 -14.40 -3.71
N GLN A 5 -8.82 -14.56 -4.92
CA GLN A 5 -8.10 -14.24 -6.16
C GLN A 5 -7.64 -12.80 -6.01
N ALA A 6 -6.37 -12.62 -5.60
CA ALA A 6 -5.76 -11.32 -5.53
C ALA A 6 -5.76 -10.87 -6.98
N ASN A 7 -6.61 -9.89 -7.28
CA ASN A 7 -6.50 -9.18 -8.54
C ASN A 7 -5.13 -8.51 -8.49
N LEU A 8 -4.12 -9.19 -9.05
CA LEU A 8 -2.75 -8.72 -9.11
C LEU A 8 -2.79 -7.42 -9.90
N ILE A 9 -2.56 -6.31 -9.21
CA ILE A 9 -2.44 -5.01 -9.87
C ILE A 9 -1.03 -4.88 -10.45
N THR A 10 -0.88 -4.09 -11.49
CA THR A 10 0.44 -3.75 -12.04
C THR A 10 1.17 -2.75 -11.15
N LEU A 11 2.48 -2.60 -11.34
CA LEU A 11 3.28 -1.61 -10.60
C LEU A 11 2.72 -0.17 -10.72
N PRO A 12 2.30 0.34 -11.90
CA PRO A 12 1.65 1.65 -12.00
C PRO A 12 0.33 1.75 -11.23
N GLU A 13 -0.47 0.69 -11.21
CA GLU A 13 -1.72 0.66 -10.44
C GLU A 13 -1.45 0.65 -8.93
N TRP A 14 -0.36 0.00 -8.50
CA TRP A 14 0.09 0.05 -7.12
C TRP A 14 0.47 1.48 -6.69
N TYR A 15 1.18 2.22 -7.54
CA TYR A 15 1.45 3.64 -7.27
C TYR A 15 0.17 4.48 -7.24
N HIS A 16 -0.81 4.18 -8.08
CA HIS A 16 -2.09 4.88 -8.04
C HIS A 16 -2.84 4.62 -6.73
N LEU A 17 -2.78 3.39 -6.23
CA LEU A 17 -3.30 3.03 -4.90
C LEU A 17 -2.57 3.77 -3.77
N LEU A 18 -1.24 3.90 -3.86
CA LEU A 18 -0.43 4.67 -2.90
C LEU A 18 -0.84 6.15 -2.88
N GLN A 19 -1.16 6.72 -4.05
CA GLN A 19 -1.55 8.12 -4.20
C GLN A 19 -2.99 8.41 -3.76
N ASP A 20 -3.79 7.39 -3.45
CA ASP A 20 -5.14 7.55 -2.91
C ASP A 20 -5.08 7.93 -1.42
N THR A 21 -4.74 9.20 -1.18
CA THR A 21 -4.58 9.76 0.16
C THR A 21 -5.91 9.84 0.92
N ASP A 22 -7.04 9.95 0.21
CA ASP A 22 -8.38 9.97 0.82
C ASP A 22 -8.73 8.60 1.42
N ALA A 23 -8.56 7.51 0.64
CA ALA A 23 -8.76 6.16 1.14
C ALA A 23 -7.79 5.81 2.29
N LEU A 24 -6.57 6.33 2.21
CA LEU A 24 -5.53 6.16 3.22
C LEU A 24 -5.86 6.89 4.54
N ILE A 25 -6.39 8.11 4.51
CA ILE A 25 -6.81 8.83 5.71
C ILE A 25 -8.08 8.21 6.32
N GLN A 26 -9.03 7.76 5.49
CA GLN A 26 -10.26 7.15 5.97
C GLN A 26 -10.06 5.76 6.60
N ALA A 27 -9.11 4.98 6.10
CA ALA A 27 -8.87 3.60 6.57
C ALA A 27 -7.38 3.22 6.58
N PRO A 28 -6.53 3.91 7.36
CA PRO A 28 -5.06 3.85 7.27
C PRO A 28 -4.50 2.44 7.40
N THR A 29 -4.90 1.70 8.44
CA THR A 29 -4.42 0.33 8.66
C THR A 29 -4.89 -0.65 7.58
N LYS A 30 -6.10 -0.45 7.03
CA LYS A 30 -6.64 -1.32 5.98
C LYS A 30 -5.95 -1.04 4.64
N HIS A 31 -5.77 0.23 4.30
CA HIS A 31 -5.11 0.66 3.08
C HIS A 31 -3.64 0.25 3.04
N HIS A 32 -2.93 0.47 4.16
CA HIS A 32 -1.54 0.01 4.31
C HIS A 32 -1.41 -1.51 4.11
N ARG A 33 -2.31 -2.31 4.70
CA ARG A 33 -2.32 -3.76 4.49
C ARG A 33 -2.52 -4.18 3.03
N GLU A 34 -3.36 -3.46 2.29
CA GLU A 34 -3.56 -3.71 0.87
C GLU A 34 -2.30 -3.39 0.06
N LEU A 35 -1.64 -2.26 0.34
CA LEU A 35 -0.36 -1.89 -0.28
C LEU A 35 0.70 -2.98 -0.07
N LEU A 36 0.84 -3.48 1.17
CA LEU A 36 1.76 -4.59 1.48
C LEU A 36 1.40 -5.86 0.70
N HIS A 37 0.13 -6.25 0.72
CA HIS A 37 -0.33 -7.46 0.06
C HIS A 37 -0.01 -7.44 -1.44
N GLN A 38 -0.33 -6.33 -2.11
CA GLN A 38 -0.06 -6.18 -3.55
C GLN A 38 1.44 -6.10 -3.85
N ALA A 39 2.25 -5.47 -2.99
CA ALA A 39 3.71 -5.45 -3.15
C ALA A 39 4.32 -6.87 -3.08
N TYR A 40 3.90 -7.67 -2.09
CA TYR A 40 4.33 -9.07 -2.00
C TYR A 40 3.82 -9.91 -3.17
N ALA A 41 2.61 -9.67 -3.64
CA ALA A 41 2.03 -10.40 -4.76
C ALA A 41 2.76 -10.07 -6.09
N LEU A 42 3.15 -8.81 -6.30
CA LEU A 42 4.02 -8.37 -7.40
C LEU A 42 5.40 -9.04 -7.34
N ARG A 43 5.97 -9.17 -6.14
CA ARG A 43 7.24 -9.88 -5.94
C ARG A 43 7.14 -11.36 -6.24
N ASP A 44 6.08 -12.02 -5.76
CA ASP A 44 5.84 -13.45 -5.98
C ASP A 44 5.63 -13.76 -7.47
N ALA A 45 4.95 -12.85 -8.17
CA ALA A 45 4.81 -12.88 -9.64
C ALA A 45 6.10 -12.52 -10.40
N HIS A 46 7.21 -12.23 -9.70
CA HIS A 46 8.49 -11.77 -10.27
C HIS A 46 8.37 -10.49 -11.13
N ALA A 47 7.32 -9.70 -10.91
CA ALA A 47 7.11 -8.43 -11.60
C ALA A 47 8.01 -7.30 -11.07
N VAL A 48 8.50 -7.44 -9.83
CA VAL A 48 9.43 -6.51 -9.17
C VAL A 48 10.59 -7.24 -8.53
N ASP A 49 11.75 -6.60 -8.48
CA ASP A 49 12.91 -7.15 -7.79
C ASP A 49 12.88 -6.89 -6.27
N ALA A 50 13.89 -7.37 -5.54
CA ALA A 50 13.92 -7.27 -4.08
C ALA A 50 14.15 -5.82 -3.61
N GLY A 51 14.89 -5.03 -4.39
CA GLY A 51 15.12 -3.62 -4.14
C GLY A 51 13.84 -2.83 -4.34
N THR A 52 13.16 -3.03 -5.47
CA THR A 52 11.85 -2.39 -5.71
C THR A 52 10.82 -2.80 -4.65
N LEU A 53 10.78 -4.07 -4.23
CA LEU A 53 9.92 -4.47 -3.10
C LEU A 53 10.25 -3.66 -1.84
N ALA A 54 11.53 -3.52 -1.47
CA ALA A 54 11.91 -2.77 -0.29
C ALA A 54 11.48 -1.30 -0.37
N GLU A 55 11.65 -0.66 -1.53
CA GLU A 55 11.18 0.71 -1.79
C GLU A 55 9.64 0.81 -1.64
N MET A 56 8.90 -0.15 -2.18
CA MET A 56 7.43 -0.18 -2.05
C MET A 56 6.97 -0.33 -0.60
N LEU A 57 7.68 -1.14 0.21
CA LEU A 57 7.38 -1.31 1.62
C LEU A 57 7.68 -0.04 2.43
N GLU A 58 8.78 0.65 2.12
CA GLU A 58 9.14 1.94 2.73
C GLU A 58 8.08 3.00 2.43
N LEU A 59 7.70 3.16 1.17
CA LEU A 59 6.65 4.09 0.75
C LEU A 59 5.30 3.80 1.42
N ALA A 60 4.94 2.52 1.60
CA ALA A 60 3.71 2.15 2.28
C ALA A 60 3.73 2.51 3.78
N ASP A 61 4.89 2.42 4.44
CA ASP A 61 5.05 2.82 5.84
C ASP A 61 5.02 4.35 6.00
N GLU A 62 5.72 5.07 5.12
CA GLU A 62 5.66 6.54 5.05
C GLU A 62 4.22 7.03 4.87
N ALA A 63 3.46 6.38 3.98
CA ALA A 63 2.06 6.72 3.76
C ALA A 63 1.21 6.47 5.02
N LEU A 64 1.47 5.41 5.79
CA LEU A 64 0.78 5.16 7.06
C LEU A 64 1.09 6.24 8.10
N VAL A 65 2.35 6.67 8.22
CA VAL A 65 2.76 7.78 9.09
C VAL A 65 2.04 9.06 8.69
N TYR A 66 2.02 9.38 7.39
CA TYR A 66 1.29 10.54 6.88
C TYR A 66 -0.20 10.49 7.22
N ALA A 67 -0.84 9.32 7.10
CA ALA A 67 -2.24 9.14 7.44
C ALA A 67 -2.51 9.46 8.91
N HIS A 68 -1.70 8.90 9.82
CA HIS A 68 -1.84 9.12 11.26
C HIS A 68 -1.64 10.59 11.65
N GLU A 69 -0.64 11.26 11.07
CA GLU A 69 -0.40 12.68 11.30
C GLU A 69 -1.55 13.54 10.76
N SER A 70 -2.10 13.19 9.59
CA SER A 70 -3.22 13.92 8.97
C SER A 70 -4.53 13.75 9.76
N THR A 71 -4.88 12.52 10.18
CA THR A 71 -6.04 12.27 11.05
C THR A 71 -5.90 12.93 12.43
N SER A 72 -4.66 13.05 12.94
CA SER A 72 -4.39 13.71 14.22
C SER A 72 -4.40 15.24 14.12
N ALA A 73 -4.04 15.80 12.95
CA ALA A 73 -4.08 17.23 12.69
C ALA A 73 -5.51 17.79 12.55
N GLU A 74 -6.48 16.97 12.14
CA GLU A 74 -7.90 17.34 12.08
C GLU A 74 -8.60 17.40 13.46
N HIS A 75 -7.90 17.01 14.54
CA HIS A 75 -8.44 16.93 15.90
C HIS A 75 -8.06 18.12 16.83
N TRP A 76 -7.57 19.24 16.27
CA TRP A 76 -7.37 20.52 16.96
C TRP A 76 -8.24 21.62 16.36
#